data_AF-A0A920QU40-F1
#
_entry.id   AF-A0A920QU40-F1
#
_cell.length_a   1.000
_cell.length_b   1.000
_cell.length_c   1.000
_cell.angle_alpha   90.00
_cell.angle_beta   90.00
_cell.angle_gamma   90.00
#
_symmetry.space_group_name_H-M   'P 1'
#
loop_
_entity.id
_entity.type
_entity.pdbx_description
1 polymer ?
#
loop_
_entity_poly.entity_id
_entity_poly.type
_entity_poly.pdbx_seq_one_letter_code
_entity_poly.pdbx_strand_id
1 'polypeptide(L)' 'MGVVLCPLEEIADPGSCEFSWGDGPWPLEFFVVRKDSNLSGFVNRCPHAGHALNWQSNRFLTRSRT' A
#
# COMPACT_ATOMS: atom_id res chain seq x y z
N MET A 1 16.11 2.02 13.58
CA MET A 1 15.27 3.23 13.51
C MET A 1 14.15 2.96 12.53
N GLY A 2 12.91 3.25 12.92
CA GLY A 2 11.74 3.15 12.04
C GLY A 2 11.31 4.52 11.55
N VAL A 3 10.38 4.52 10.61
CA VAL A 3 9.80 5.72 9.99
C VAL A 3 8.32 5.73 10.30
N VAL A 4 7.80 6.88 10.70
CA VAL A 4 6.35 7.08 10.83
C VAL A 4 5.78 7.36 9.45
N LEU A 5 4.84 6.53 9.00
CA LEU A 5 4.18 6.68 7.70
C LEU A 5 2.96 7.61 7.80
N CYS A 6 2.00 7.24 8.66
CA CYS A 6 0.80 8.03 8.95
C CYS A 6 0.11 7.53 10.26
N PRO A 7 -0.85 8.28 10.81
CA PRO A 7 -1.79 7.80 11.81
C PRO A 7 -2.59 6.57 11.31
N LEU A 8 -2.85 5.62 12.22
CA LEU A 8 -3.60 4.39 11.91
C LEU A 8 -5.01 4.66 11.34
N GLU A 9 -5.64 5.74 11.80
CA GLU A 9 -6.99 6.16 11.39
C GLU A 9 -7.07 6.69 9.96
N GLU A 10 -5.95 7.05 9.33
CA GLU A 10 -5.91 7.43 7.91
C GLU A 10 -6.07 6.21 6.99
N ILE A 11 -5.85 5.00 7.51
CA ILE A 11 -6.12 3.75 6.79
C ILE A 11 -7.43 3.17 7.30
N ALA A 12 -8.48 3.26 6.48
CA ALA A 12 -9.79 2.66 6.75
C ALA A 12 -9.68 1.14 7.02
N ASP A 13 -10.65 0.57 7.73
CA ASP A 13 -10.75 -0.88 7.97
C ASP A 13 -12.06 -1.42 7.36
N PRO A 14 -12.03 -2.11 6.20
CA PRO A 14 -10.86 -2.39 5.37
C PRO A 14 -10.41 -1.19 4.52
N GLY A 15 -9.12 -1.12 4.21
CA GLY A 15 -8.54 -0.03 3.43
C GLY A 15 -7.07 -0.25 3.07
N SER A 16 -6.54 0.63 2.23
CA SER A 16 -5.13 0.61 1.82
C SER A 16 -4.59 2.01 1.62
N CYS A 17 -3.30 2.22 1.90
CA CYS A 17 -2.59 3.47 1.68
C CYS A 17 -1.23 3.21 1.03
N GLU A 18 -0.89 3.94 -0.03
CA GLU A 18 0.39 3.87 -0.73
C GLU A 18 1.41 4.87 -0.19
N PHE A 19 2.68 4.52 -0.28
CA PHE A 19 3.81 5.28 0.20
C PHE A 19 5.00 5.15 -0.75
N SER A 20 5.81 6.20 -0.79
CA SER A 20 7.10 6.24 -1.49
C SER A 20 8.20 6.48 -0.47
N TRP A 21 9.27 5.68 -0.50
CA TRP A 21 10.40 5.83 0.43
C TRP A 21 11.74 5.87 -0.28
N GLY A 22 12.60 6.80 0.15
CA GLY A 22 13.95 7.00 -0.37
C GLY A 22 14.04 8.10 -1.42
N ASP A 23 15.23 8.70 -1.51
CA ASP A 23 15.56 9.74 -2.48
C ASP A 23 16.15 9.13 -3.76
N GLY A 24 15.83 9.74 -4.92
CA GLY A 24 16.41 9.37 -6.21
C GLY A 24 15.38 9.01 -7.28
N PRO A 25 15.84 8.58 -8.48
CA PRO A 25 14.97 8.33 -9.62
C PRO A 25 14.09 7.07 -9.49
N TRP A 26 14.37 6.22 -8.49
CA TRP A 26 13.69 4.94 -8.29
C TRP A 26 13.39 4.71 -6.81
N PRO A 27 12.43 5.45 -6.22
CA PRO A 27 12.02 5.23 -4.83
C PRO A 27 11.40 3.84 -4.65
N LEU A 28 11.40 3.36 -3.40
CA LEU A 28 10.62 2.19 -3.03
C LEU A 28 9.14 2.58 -3.00
N GLU A 29 8.37 2.07 -3.96
CA GLU A 29 6.93 2.19 -4.01
C GLU A 29 6.29 0.99 -3.30
N PHE A 30 5.48 1.26 -2.27
CA PHE A 30 4.85 0.22 -1.46
C PHE A 30 3.50 0.69 -0.92
N PHE A 31 2.73 -0.22 -0.36
CA PHE A 31 1.44 0.09 0.24
C PHE A 31 1.17 -0.78 1.46
N VAL A 32 0.34 -0.27 2.36
CA VAL A 32 -0.13 -0.96 3.56
C VAL A 32 -1.62 -1.24 3.39
N VAL A 33 -2.04 -2.46 3.69
CA VAL A 33 -3.44 -2.87 3.79
C VAL A 33 -3.82 -3.01 5.25
N ARG A 34 -4.95 -2.41 5.63
CA ARG A 34 -5.60 -2.67 6.91
C ARG A 34 -6.87 -3.47 6.67
N LYS A 35 -7.02 -4.58 7.39
CA LYS A 35 -8.24 -5.41 7.37
C LYS A 35 -8.36 -6.18 8.67
N ASP A 36 -9.53 -6.15 9.28
CA ASP A 36 -9.83 -6.85 10.54
C ASP A 36 -8.80 -6.49 11.62
N SER A 37 -8.47 -5.20 11.75
CA SER A 37 -7.43 -4.65 12.64
C SER A 37 -6.00 -5.16 12.42
N ASN A 38 -5.74 -5.91 11.35
CA ASN A 38 -4.40 -6.35 10.96
C ASN A 38 -3.83 -5.43 9.88
N LEU A 39 -2.51 -5.22 9.93
CA LEU A 39 -1.76 -4.45 8.94
C LEU A 39 -0.77 -5.35 8.19
N SER A 40 -0.76 -5.24 6.87
CA SER A 40 0.18 -5.95 6.00
C SER A 40 0.79 -4.98 4.99
N GLY A 41 2.12 -5.00 4.85
CA GLY A 41 2.86 -4.18 3.89
C GLY A 41 3.26 -4.97 2.64
N PHE A 42 3.17 -4.34 1.47
CA PHE A 42 3.46 -4.96 0.17
C PHE A 42 4.21 -3.98 -0.73
N VAL A 43 5.15 -4.50 -1.53
CA VAL A 43 5.79 -3.72 -2.59
C VAL A 43 4.79 -3.49 -3.73
N ASN A 44 4.67 -2.27 -4.22
CA ASN A 44 3.79 -1.92 -5.33
C ASN A 44 4.42 -2.32 -6.68
N ARG A 45 4.62 -3.62 -6.88
CA ARG A 45 5.20 -4.17 -8.10
C ARG A 45 4.57 -5.50 -8.44
N CYS A 46 4.01 -5.59 -9.64
CA CYS A 46 3.52 -6.82 -10.22
C CYS A 46 4.67 -7.84 -10.34
N PRO A 47 4.61 -9.02 -9.70
CA PRO A 47 5.69 -10.00 -9.76
C PRO A 47 5.87 -10.60 -11.16
N HIS A 48 4.85 -10.49 -12.01
CA HIS A 48 4.88 -10.97 -13.38
C HIS A 48 5.46 -9.94 -14.36
N ALA A 49 4.88 -8.73 -14.37
CA ALA A 49 5.15 -7.73 -15.42
C ALA A 49 5.95 -6.51 -14.95
N GLY A 50 6.24 -6.39 -13.64
CA GLY A 50 7.07 -5.33 -13.07
C GLY A 50 6.42 -3.94 -12.98
N HIS A 51 5.22 -3.73 -13.51
CA HIS A 51 4.46 -2.48 -13.36
C HIS A 51 3.78 -2.37 -11.98
N ALA A 52 3.30 -1.18 -11.63
CA ALA A 52 2.53 -0.94 -10.39
C ALA A 52 1.24 -1.80 -10.35
N LEU A 53 0.85 -2.24 -9.14
CA LEU A 53 -0.36 -3.05 -8.93
C LEU A 53 -1.64 -2.23 -9.00
N ASN A 54 -1.60 -0.96 -8.59
CA ASN A 54 -2.76 -0.07 -8.62
C ASN A 54 -2.87 0.71 -9.94
N TRP A 55 -4.11 0.91 -10.38
CA TRP A 55 -4.43 1.86 -11.46
C TRP A 55 -4.87 3.23 -10.95
N GLN A 56 -5.32 3.31 -9.69
CA GLN A 56 -5.70 4.54 -9.00
C GLN A 56 -5.04 4.59 -7.63
N SER A 57 -4.74 5.80 -7.16
CA SER A 57 -4.14 6.00 -5.85
C SER A 57 -4.94 5.34 -4.73
N ASN A 58 -4.24 4.66 -3.83
CA ASN A 58 -4.82 3.95 -2.67
C ASN A 58 -5.91 2.90 -3.00
N ARG A 59 -6.07 2.49 -4.27
CA ARG A 59 -7.09 1.51 -4.71
C ARG A 59 -6.45 0.15 -5.01
N PHE A 60 -6.03 -0.56 -3.96
CA PHE A 60 -5.44 -1.90 -4.07
C PHE A 60 -6.46 -3.02 -3.79
N LEU A 61 -7.51 -2.72 -3.01
CA LEU A 61 -8.52 -3.71 -2.64
C LEU A 61 -9.69 -3.68 -3.63
N THR A 62 -10.02 -4.85 -4.17
CA THR A 62 -11.30 -5.08 -4.84
C THR A 62 -12.33 -5.54 -3.83
N ARG A 63 -13.60 -5.21 -4.06
CA ARG A 63 -14.72 -5.67 -3.23
C ARG A 63 -14.70 -7.20 -3.16
N SER A 64 -14.59 -7.76 -1.96
CA SER A 64 -14.77 -9.20 -1.74
C SER A 64 -16.20 -9.58 -2.17
N ARG A 65 -16.34 -10.68 -2.92
CA ARG A 65 -17.66 -11.29 -3.16
C ARG A 65 -18.20 -11.78 -1.82
N THR A 66 -19.37 -11.27 -1.43
CA THR A 66 -20.23 -11.89 -0.41
C THR A 66 -20.77 -13.21 -0.91
#